data_AF-A0A8W8K4E0-F1
#
_entry.id   AF-A0A8W8K4E0-F1
#
_cell.length_a   1.000
_cell.length_b   1.000
_cell.length_c   1.000
_cell.angle_alpha   90.00
_cell.angle_beta   90.00
_cell.angle_gamma   90.00
#
_symmetry.space_group_name_H-M   'P 1'
#
loop_
_entity.id
_entity.type
_entity.pdbx_description
1 polymer ?
#
loop_
_entity_poly.entity_id
_entity_poly.type
_entity_poly.pdbx_seq_one_letter_code
_entity_poly.pdbx_strand_id
1 'polypeptide(L)'
;AVGEKTADSSIGNINGSNSVNVFLGLGLPWLMASIYHMTQGTVFTVPPGSLGFSVIIYTGCAIAAIILLILRRFLKPFGQAELGGPKGPKILSAIILVSLWVFYVLLSALNSKKIINVQIGG
;
A
#
# COMPACT_ATOMS: atom_id res chain seq x y z
N ALA A 1 18.30 -2.80 9.97
CA ALA A 1 17.46 -3.86 9.37
C ALA A 1 18.13 -5.24 9.46
N VAL A 2 19.39 -5.39 9.04
CA VAL A 2 20.19 -6.61 9.30
C VAL A 2 20.97 -6.41 10.60
N GLY A 3 20.45 -6.88 11.73
CA GLY A 3 21.16 -6.77 13.02
C GLY A 3 20.29 -6.81 14.27
N GLU A 4 18.97 -6.62 14.15
CA GLU A 4 18.07 -6.66 15.30
C GLU A 4 17.33 -7.99 15.43
N LYS A 5 17.11 -8.40 16.68
CA LYS A 5 16.52 -9.69 17.05
C LYS A 5 15.05 -9.83 16.64
N THR A 6 14.32 -8.71 16.53
CA THR A 6 12.89 -8.67 16.15
C THR A 6 12.65 -7.76 14.95
N ALA A 7 11.49 -7.91 14.32
CA ALA A 7 11.12 -7.14 13.13
C ALA A 7 10.51 -5.76 13.47
N ASP A 8 10.25 -5.47 14.74
CA ASP A 8 9.45 -4.33 15.19
C ASP A 8 10.07 -3.00 14.75
N SER A 9 11.38 -2.84 14.91
CA SER A 9 12.12 -1.65 14.47
C SER A 9 12.05 -1.46 12.95
N SER A 10 12.05 -2.54 12.17
CA SER A 10 11.91 -2.45 10.72
C SER A 10 10.48 -2.07 10.31
N ILE A 11 9.47 -2.65 10.97
CA ILE A 11 8.05 -2.31 10.73
C ILE A 11 7.77 -0.86 11.11
N GLY A 12 8.25 -0.41 12.27
CA GLY A 12 8.11 0.96 12.74
C GLY A 12 8.78 1.96 11.81
N ASN A 13 9.98 1.65 11.32
CA ASN A 13 10.69 2.52 10.37
C ASN A 13 9.95 2.61 9.03
N ILE A 14 9.46 1.49 8.49
CA ILE A 14 8.72 1.48 7.22
C ILE A 14 7.40 2.26 7.37
N ASN A 15 6.62 1.99 8.41
CA ASN A 15 5.35 2.68 8.62
C ASN A 15 5.54 4.18 8.91
N GLY A 16 6.53 4.52 9.74
CA GLY A 16 6.84 5.90 10.10
C GLY A 16 7.29 6.71 8.89
N SER A 17 8.28 6.21 8.14
CA SER A 17 8.77 6.90 6.94
C SER A 17 7.70 7.04 5.85
N ASN A 18 6.88 6.01 5.63
CA ASN A 18 5.76 6.09 4.68
C ASN A 18 4.69 7.10 5.13
N SER A 19 4.39 7.18 6.43
CA SER A 19 3.44 8.16 6.94
C SER A 19 3.92 9.59 6.70
N VAL A 20 5.21 9.86 6.95
CA VAL A 20 5.82 11.17 6.67
C VAL A 20 5.75 11.50 5.18
N ASN A 21 6.03 10.54 4.29
CA ASN A 21 5.93 10.74 2.85
C ASN A 21 4.51 11.08 2.39
N VAL A 22 3.48 10.49 2.99
CA VAL A 22 2.08 10.79 2.64
C VAL A 22 1.67 12.15 3.20
N PHE A 23 1.86 12.39 4.50
CA PHE A 23 1.38 13.61 5.14
C PHE A 23 2.18 14.86 4.75
N LEU A 24 3.51 14.79 4.79
CA LEU A 24 4.34 15.93 4.39
C LEU A 24 4.52 16.00 2.88
N GLY A 25 4.67 14.85 2.20
CA GLY A 25 4.92 14.84 0.77
C GLY A 25 3.70 15.18 -0.08
N LEU A 26 2.51 14.64 0.24
CA LEU A 26 1.28 14.92 -0.50
C LEU A 26 0.37 15.90 0.24
N GLY A 27 0.20 15.74 1.56
CA GLY A 27 -0.75 16.53 2.35
C GLY A 27 -0.40 18.01 2.48
N LEU A 28 0.86 18.33 2.80
CA LEU A 28 1.29 19.72 3.00
C LEU A 28 1.17 20.58 1.73
N PRO A 29 1.62 20.15 0.54
CA PRO A 29 1.36 20.89 -0.69
C PRO A 29 -0.12 21.11 -0.96
N TRP A 30 -0.96 20.10 -0.67
CA TRP A 30 -2.39 20.17 -0.91
C TRP A 30 -3.08 21.19 0.03
N LEU A 31 -2.63 21.25 1.28
CA LEU A 31 -3.05 22.27 2.25
C LEU A 31 -2.64 23.67 1.81
N MET A 32 -1.38 23.86 1.42
CA MET A 32 -0.89 25.17 0.95
C MET A 32 -1.65 25.66 -0.29
N ALA A 33 -1.88 24.77 -1.27
CA ALA A 33 -2.65 25.09 -2.46
C ALA A 33 -4.10 25.47 -2.10
N SER A 34 -4.74 24.75 -1.18
CA SER A 34 -6.09 25.07 -0.72
C SER A 34 -6.17 26.46 -0.07
N ILE A 35 -5.18 26.82 0.76
CA ILE A 35 -5.11 28.15 1.38
C ILE A 35 -4.87 29.23 0.31
N TYR A 36 -3.96 29.01 -0.62
CA TYR A 36 -3.67 29.96 -1.70
C TYR A 36 -4.90 30.23 -2.58
N HIS A 37 -5.61 29.19 -3.00
CA HIS A 37 -6.81 29.35 -3.81
C HIS A 37 -7.93 30.05 -3.04
N MET A 38 -8.08 29.76 -1.74
CA MET A 38 -9.02 30.46 -0.85
C MET A 38 -8.69 31.96 -0.74
N THR A 39 -7.42 32.36 -0.61
CA THR A 39 -7.04 33.78 -0.51
C THR A 39 -7.18 34.53 -1.85
N GLN A 40 -7.01 33.83 -2.97
CA GLN A 40 -7.19 34.40 -4.31
C GLN A 40 -8.65 34.38 -4.79
N GLY A 41 -9.59 33.86 -3.99
CA GLY A 41 -10.99 33.72 -4.38
C GLY A 41 -11.23 32.77 -5.55
N THR A 42 -10.30 31.84 -5.78
CA THR A 42 -10.38 30.86 -6.88
C THR A 42 -10.70 29.46 -6.34
N VAL A 43 -11.27 28.59 -7.18
CA VAL A 43 -11.59 27.22 -6.79
C VAL A 43 -10.38 26.33 -6.99
N PHE A 44 -10.06 25.53 -5.98
CA PHE A 44 -9.00 24.54 -6.08
C PHE A 44 -9.53 23.23 -6.68
N THR A 45 -9.28 23.00 -7.97
CA THR A 45 -9.73 21.79 -8.69
C THR A 45 -8.57 20.86 -8.96
N VAL A 46 -8.66 19.60 -8.48
CA VAL A 46 -7.65 18.57 -8.71
C VAL A 46 -8.27 17.39 -9.48
N PRO A 47 -7.77 17.07 -10.69
CA PRO A 47 -8.29 15.95 -11.45
C PRO A 47 -7.95 14.62 -10.77
N PRO A 48 -8.91 13.69 -10.60
CA PRO A 48 -8.70 12.45 -9.85
C PRO A 48 -7.76 11.44 -10.53
N GLY A 49 -7.50 11.59 -11.83
CA GLY A 49 -6.55 10.75 -12.59
C GLY A 49 -6.83 9.25 -12.43
N SER A 50 -5.76 8.45 -12.33
CA SER A 50 -5.84 7.00 -12.09
C SER A 50 -5.86 6.62 -10.60
N LEU A 51 -6.00 7.59 -9.69
CA LEU A 51 -5.81 7.38 -8.25
C LEU A 51 -6.85 6.41 -7.67
N GLY A 52 -8.12 6.60 -8.01
CA GLY A 52 -9.22 5.76 -7.50
C GLY A 52 -9.05 4.28 -7.88
N PHE A 53 -8.63 4.01 -9.12
CA PHE A 53 -8.35 2.65 -9.57
C PHE A 53 -7.22 2.00 -8.75
N SER A 54 -6.09 2.68 -8.59
CA SER A 54 -4.95 2.16 -7.82
C SER A 54 -5.32 1.87 -6.37
N VAL A 55 -6.11 2.74 -5.72
CA VAL A 55 -6.56 2.56 -4.33
C VAL A 55 -7.42 1.31 -4.18
N ILE A 56 -8.32 1.02 -5.11
CA ILE A 56 -9.18 -0.16 -5.06
C ILE A 56 -8.37 -1.45 -5.21
N ILE A 57 -7.47 -1.52 -6.20
CA ILE A 57 -6.61 -2.70 -6.39
C ILE A 57 -5.69 -2.90 -5.18
N TYR A 58 -5.09 -1.81 -4.67
CA TYR A 58 -4.27 -1.87 -3.46
C TYR A 58 -5.06 -2.41 -2.26
N THR A 59 -6.27 -1.91 -2.05
CA THR A 59 -7.13 -2.33 -0.92
C THR A 59 -7.49 -3.80 -1.03
N GLY A 60 -7.86 -4.28 -2.23
CA GLY A 60 -8.13 -5.71 -2.45
C GLY A 60 -6.90 -6.59 -2.18
N CYS A 61 -5.72 -6.19 -2.66
CA CYS A 61 -4.47 -6.90 -2.40
C CYS A 61 -4.10 -6.88 -0.91
N ALA A 62 -4.32 -5.76 -0.22
CA ALA A 62 -4.07 -5.61 1.22
C ALA A 62 -4.98 -6.51 2.05
N ILE A 63 -6.27 -6.61 1.71
CA ILE A 63 -7.21 -7.53 2.37
C ILE A 63 -6.75 -8.98 2.17
N ALA A 64 -6.39 -9.36 0.95
CA ALA A 64 -5.88 -10.72 0.67
C ALA A 64 -4.59 -11.01 1.46
N ALA A 65 -3.67 -10.04 1.55
CA ALA A 65 -2.45 -10.15 2.33
C ALA A 65 -2.74 -10.30 3.84
N ILE A 66 -3.66 -9.51 4.38
CA ILE A 66 -4.07 -9.60 5.79
C ILE A 66 -4.73 -10.95 6.08
N ILE A 67 -5.63 -11.43 5.21
CA ILE A 67 -6.24 -12.77 5.34
C ILE A 67 -5.16 -13.84 5.38
N LEU A 68 -4.16 -13.78 4.48
CA LEU A 68 -3.05 -14.71 4.49
C LEU A 68 -2.28 -14.68 5.82
N LEU A 69 -1.98 -13.49 6.37
CA LEU A 69 -1.28 -13.37 7.66
C LEU A 69 -2.12 -13.88 8.83
N ILE A 70 -3.43 -13.64 8.82
CA ILE A 70 -4.38 -14.17 9.81
C ILE A 70 -4.43 -15.71 9.73
N LEU A 71 -4.52 -16.28 8.53
CA LEU A 71 -4.47 -17.73 8.35
C LEU A 71 -3.17 -18.32 8.89
N ARG A 72 -2.03 -17.67 8.65
CA ARG A 72 -0.73 -18.10 9.20
C ARG A 72 -0.69 -18.03 10.73
N ARG A 73 -1.36 -17.05 11.35
CA ARG A 73 -1.48 -16.93 12.80
C ARG A 73 -2.23 -18.11 13.42
N PHE A 74 -3.34 -18.54 12.81
CA PHE A 74 -4.26 -19.50 13.43
C PHE A 74 -4.08 -20.96 13.00
N LEU A 75 -3.54 -21.22 11.80
CA LEU A 75 -3.42 -22.57 11.28
C LEU A 75 -2.12 -23.27 11.72
N LYS A 76 -2.28 -24.45 12.35
CA LYS A 76 -1.18 -25.36 12.73
C LYS A 76 -0.14 -25.65 11.62
N PRO A 77 -0.51 -25.93 10.35
CA PRO A 77 0.49 -26.20 9.30
C PRO A 77 1.43 -25.02 9.02
N PHE A 78 1.07 -23.80 9.41
CA PHE A 78 1.90 -22.61 9.27
C PHE A 78 2.77 -22.31 10.51
N GLY A 79 2.71 -23.17 11.53
CA GLY A 79 3.44 -23.00 12.79
C GLY A 79 2.90 -21.89 13.69
N GLN A 80 1.65 -21.45 13.46
CA GLN A 80 0.93 -20.44 14.27
C GLN A 80 1.73 -19.13 14.47
N ALA A 81 2.40 -18.69 13.42
CA ALA A 81 3.28 -17.52 13.43
C ALA A 81 2.88 -16.54 12.33
N GLU A 82 2.75 -15.26 12.68
CA GLU A 82 2.46 -14.18 11.72
C GLU A 82 3.70 -13.87 10.86
N LEU A 83 4.82 -13.66 11.54
CA LEU A 83 6.12 -13.34 10.95
C LEU A 83 7.12 -14.40 11.42
N GLY A 84 7.60 -15.24 10.50
CA GLY A 84 8.51 -16.35 10.81
C GLY A 84 7.88 -17.72 10.63
N GLY A 85 8.07 -18.63 11.58
CA GLY A 85 7.59 -20.02 11.50
C GLY A 85 8.45 -20.93 10.61
N PRO A 86 7.95 -22.12 10.26
CA PRO A 86 8.68 -23.12 9.47
C PRO A 86 9.14 -22.55 8.12
N LYS A 87 10.36 -22.95 7.69
CA LYS A 87 11.04 -22.34 6.52
C LYS A 87 10.20 -22.41 5.22
N GLY A 88 9.54 -23.55 4.96
CA GLY A 88 8.72 -23.73 3.76
C GLY A 88 7.53 -22.75 3.68
N PRO A 89 6.57 -22.80 4.62
CA PRO A 89 5.45 -21.87 4.69
C PRO A 89 5.87 -20.40 4.73
N LYS A 90 6.98 -20.07 5.42
CA LYS A 90 7.54 -18.71 5.45
C LYS A 90 7.90 -18.21 4.04
N ILE A 91 8.63 -19.02 3.26
CA ILE A 91 9.07 -18.66 1.91
C ILE A 91 7.86 -18.58 0.98
N LEU A 92 6.95 -19.55 1.04
CA LEU A 92 5.74 -19.56 0.20
C LEU A 92 4.89 -18.29 0.42
N SER A 93 4.64 -17.93 1.68
CA SER A 93 3.91 -16.71 2.01
C SER A 93 4.63 -15.44 1.55
N ALA A 94 5.96 -15.39 1.62
CA ALA A 94 6.72 -14.27 1.10
C ALA A 94 6.58 -14.14 -0.43
N ILE A 95 6.64 -15.25 -1.17
CA ILE A 95 6.42 -15.28 -2.62
C ILE A 95 5.02 -14.76 -2.97
N ILE A 96 3.99 -15.21 -2.25
CA ILE A 96 2.61 -14.76 -2.47
C ILE A 96 2.49 -13.24 -2.23
N LEU A 97 3.02 -12.73 -1.12
CA LEU A 97 2.98 -11.31 -0.80
C LEU A 97 3.72 -10.46 -1.84
N VAL A 98 4.88 -10.92 -2.33
CA VAL A 98 5.62 -10.25 -3.41
C VAL A 98 4.83 -10.29 -4.72
N SER A 99 4.19 -11.41 -5.05
CA SER A 99 3.35 -11.51 -6.26
C SER A 99 2.15 -10.57 -6.22
N LEU A 100 1.49 -10.41 -5.07
CA LEU A 100 0.41 -9.44 -4.87
C LEU A 100 0.90 -8.00 -5.08
N TRP A 101 2.10 -7.69 -4.60
CA TRP A 101 2.74 -6.38 -4.83
C TRP A 101 3.02 -6.15 -6.32
N VAL A 102 3.62 -7.11 -7.02
CA VAL A 102 3.88 -7.01 -8.46
C VAL A 102 2.57 -6.83 -9.23
N PHE A 103 1.55 -7.61 -8.89
CA PHE A 103 0.22 -7.52 -9.50
C PHE A 103 -0.38 -6.12 -9.34
N TYR A 104 -0.37 -5.56 -8.12
CA TYR A 104 -0.83 -4.20 -7.86
C TYR A 104 -0.08 -3.16 -8.71
N VAL A 105 1.25 -3.21 -8.72
CA VAL A 105 2.09 -2.25 -9.45
C VAL A 105 1.83 -2.34 -10.95
N LEU A 106 1.75 -3.55 -11.51
CA LEU A 106 1.50 -3.77 -12.93
C LEU A 106 0.13 -3.21 -13.35
N LEU A 107 -0.95 -3.56 -12.67
CA LEU A 107 -2.28 -3.07 -13.02
C LEU A 107 -2.38 -1.56 -12.89
N SER A 108 -1.83 -0.99 -11.81
CA SER A 108 -1.81 0.47 -11.61
C SER A 108 -1.03 1.19 -12.71
N ALA A 109 0.12 0.63 -13.13
CA ALA A 109 0.94 1.19 -14.20
C ALA A 109 0.24 1.09 -15.57
N LEU A 110 -0.41 -0.03 -15.88
CA LEU A 110 -1.15 -0.23 -17.12
C LEU A 110 -2.33 0.75 -17.25
N ASN A 111 -3.06 1.00 -16.15
CA ASN A 111 -4.14 1.97 -16.13
C ASN A 111 -3.61 3.42 -16.23
N SER A 112 -2.54 3.74 -15.52
CA SER A 112 -1.90 5.06 -15.59
C SER A 112 -1.38 5.39 -17.00
N LYS A 113 -0.81 4.39 -17.70
CA LYS A 113 -0.36 4.52 -19.09
C LYS A 113 -1.49 4.47 -20.14
N LYS A 114 -2.75 4.38 -19.71
CA LYS A 114 -3.95 4.28 -20.56
C LYS A 114 -3.94 3.07 -21.52
N ILE A 115 -3.18 2.02 -21.19
CA ILE A 115 -3.22 0.75 -21.93
C ILE A 115 -4.49 -0.01 -21.57
N ILE A 116 -4.85 0.04 -20.29
CA ILE A 116 -6.14 -0.37 -19.77
C ILE A 116 -6.87 0.89 -19.35
N ASN A 117 -8.17 1.00 -19.64
CA ASN A 117 -8.96 2.16 -19.27
C ASN A 117 -10.18 1.70 -18.47
N VAL A 118 -10.02 1.70 -17.15
CA VAL A 118 -11.12 1.42 -16.22
C VAL A 118 -11.42 2.71 -15.48
N GLN A 119 -12.54 3.34 -15.85
CA GLN A 119 -13.04 4.51 -15.15
C GLN A 119 -13.77 4.08 -13.88
N ILE A 120 -13.34 4.63 -12.75
CA ILE A 120 -13.95 4.42 -11.44
C ILE A 120 -14.48 5.77 -10.99
N GLY A 121 -15.80 5.96 -11.07
CA GLY A 121 -16.46 7.24 -10.80
C GLY A 121 -16.42 8.18 -12.02
N GLY A 122 -17.61 8.60 -12.45
CA GLY A 122 -17.82 9.57 -13.53
C GLY A 122 -17.81 11.00 -13.05
#